data_AF-A1VM09-F1
#
_entry.id   AF-A1VM09-F1
#
_cell.length_a   1.000
_cell.length_b   1.000
_cell.length_c   1.000
_cell.angle_alpha   90.00
_cell.angle_beta   90.00
_cell.angle_gamma   90.00
#
_symmetry.space_group_name_H-M   'P 1'
#
loop_
_entity.id
_entity.type
_entity.pdbx_description
1 polymer ?
#
loop_
_entity_poly.entity_id
_entity_poly.type
_entity_poly.pdbx_seq_one_letter_code
_entity_poly.pdbx_strand_id
1 'polypeptide(L)'
;MRTHPAIHAPWYRQAAEVIPRHFYVKSIGTTLFISLFFGAYFYLLKHPAHPITVMPRTWLDSLIGFEPMALPVYLSLWVYVSLPPALLATRQELYGYGMAMGLTCLAGLAIFYVWPTAAPAADIDWSRYPQMLFLKNMDASGNACPSLHVATAFFSAVWLHYLLRRLGSPWWPLLINGVWCGAIVYSTLATRQHVAVDIEAGLLLGGLAAWLSLRHRARTEVAAKAGLPLAADPALHLLK
;
A
#
# COMPACT_ATOMS: atom_id res chain seq x y z
N MET A 1 -40.61 27.76 -9.67
CA MET A 1 -39.29 27.50 -10.28
C MET A 1 -38.82 26.14 -9.76
N ARG A 2 -38.97 25.07 -10.54
CA ARG A 2 -38.51 23.72 -10.13
C ARG A 2 -36.99 23.70 -10.26
N THR A 3 -36.27 23.68 -9.14
CA THR A 3 -34.83 23.38 -9.13
C THR A 3 -34.69 21.94 -9.60
N HIS A 4 -34.30 21.73 -10.85
CA HIS A 4 -33.86 20.42 -11.31
C HIS A 4 -32.69 19.99 -10.41
N PRO A 5 -32.75 18.83 -9.72
CA PRO A 5 -31.58 18.33 -9.04
C PRO A 5 -30.48 18.17 -10.09
N ALA A 6 -29.31 18.76 -9.84
CA ALA A 6 -28.15 18.55 -10.69
C ALA A 6 -27.93 17.03 -10.76
N ILE A 7 -28.14 16.44 -11.93
CA ILE A 7 -27.94 15.00 -12.13
C ILE A 7 -26.43 14.80 -12.03
N HIS A 8 -25.96 14.43 -10.83
CA HIS A 8 -24.58 13.99 -10.66
C HIS A 8 -24.35 12.80 -11.59
N ALA A 9 -23.33 12.89 -12.43
CA ALA A 9 -22.97 11.79 -13.31
C ALA A 9 -22.78 10.52 -12.47
N PRO A 10 -23.18 9.33 -12.96
CA PRO A 10 -23.00 8.09 -12.20
C PRO A 10 -21.50 7.87 -11.89
N TRP A 11 -21.21 7.23 -10.76
CA TRP A 11 -19.86 7.10 -10.20
C TRP A 11 -18.80 6.62 -11.21
N TYR A 12 -19.17 5.70 -12.11
CA TYR A 12 -18.25 5.16 -13.12
C TYR A 12 -17.90 6.18 -14.21
N ARG A 13 -18.82 7.10 -14.56
CA ARG A 13 -18.52 8.22 -15.48
C ARG A 13 -17.59 9.23 -14.83
N GLN A 14 -17.83 9.56 -13.56
CA GLN A 14 -16.91 10.43 -12.80
C GLN A 14 -15.51 9.80 -12.70
N ALA A 15 -15.42 8.49 -12.44
CA ALA A 15 -14.14 7.79 -12.44
C ALA A 15 -13.44 7.85 -13.81
N ALA A 16 -14.18 7.60 -14.90
CA ALA A 16 -13.65 7.66 -16.26
C ALA A 16 -13.15 9.07 -16.63
N GLU A 17 -13.78 10.13 -16.13
CA GLU A 17 -13.33 11.52 -16.34
C GLU A 17 -12.05 11.88 -15.56
N VAL A 18 -11.79 11.20 -14.43
CA VAL A 18 -10.63 11.47 -13.57
C VAL A 18 -9.38 10.73 -14.02
N ILE A 19 -9.53 9.49 -14.51
CA ILE A 19 -8.42 8.64 -14.95
C ILE A 19 -7.46 9.35 -15.92
N PRO A 20 -7.90 9.98 -17.02
CA PRO A 20 -6.99 10.62 -17.99
C PRO A 20 -6.35 11.91 -17.46
N ARG A 21 -6.87 12.50 -16.37
CA ARG A 21 -6.31 13.74 -15.82
C ARG A 21 -4.92 13.49 -15.28
N HIS A 22 -4.02 14.41 -15.61
CA HIS A 22 -2.62 14.36 -15.19
C HIS A 22 -1.93 13.03 -15.55
N PHE A 23 -2.34 12.37 -16.64
CA PHE A 23 -1.82 11.07 -17.08
C PHE A 23 -0.29 11.00 -17.02
N TYR A 24 0.42 11.96 -17.60
CA TYR A 24 1.89 11.98 -17.57
C TYR A 24 2.46 12.04 -16.15
N VAL A 25 1.87 12.85 -15.27
CA VAL A 25 2.33 12.96 -13.87
C VAL A 25 2.07 11.64 -13.13
N LYS A 26 0.89 11.03 -13.33
CA LYS A 26 0.54 9.74 -12.72
C LYS A 26 1.47 8.63 -13.22
N SER A 27 1.64 8.50 -14.53
CA SER A 27 2.44 7.44 -15.15
C SER A 27 3.93 7.60 -14.84
N ILE A 28 4.52 8.77 -15.09
CA ILE A 28 5.96 9.00 -14.85
C ILE A 28 6.24 8.96 -13.35
N GLY A 29 5.43 9.64 -12.53
CA GLY A 29 5.61 9.69 -11.08
C GLY A 29 5.52 8.30 -10.44
N THR A 30 4.51 7.51 -10.81
CA THR A 30 4.35 6.14 -10.28
C THR A 30 5.51 5.24 -10.72
N THR A 31 5.91 5.30 -12.00
CA THR A 31 7.03 4.50 -12.52
C THR A 31 8.34 4.84 -11.83
N LEU A 32 8.66 6.14 -11.69
CA LEU A 32 9.87 6.57 -10.99
C LEU A 32 9.86 6.16 -9.52
N PHE A 33 8.73 6.34 -8.84
CA PHE A 33 8.57 5.94 -7.44
C PHE A 33 8.78 4.44 -7.24
N ILE A 34 8.08 3.62 -8.03
CA ILE A 34 8.19 2.16 -7.98
C ILE A 34 9.64 1.73 -8.28
N SER A 35 10.26 2.30 -9.31
CA SER A 35 11.63 1.96 -9.70
C SER A 35 12.63 2.27 -8.60
N LEU A 36 12.55 3.47 -8.01
CA LEU A 36 13.42 3.88 -6.90
C LEU A 36 13.20 3.01 -5.66
N PHE A 37 11.93 2.76 -5.32
CA PHE A 37 11.55 1.90 -4.20
C PHE A 37 12.14 0.51 -4.36
N PHE A 38 11.95 -0.15 -5.51
CA PHE A 38 12.49 -1.49 -5.73
C PHE A 38 14.02 -1.51 -5.79
N GLY A 39 14.66 -0.45 -6.31
CA GLY A 39 16.11 -0.30 -6.24
C GLY A 39 16.63 -0.32 -4.80
N ALA A 40 16.06 0.52 -3.93
CA ALA A 40 16.41 0.56 -2.51
C ALA A 40 16.03 -0.74 -1.78
N TYR A 41 14.85 -1.28 -2.06
CA TYR A 41 14.35 -2.53 -1.48
C TYR A 41 15.29 -3.70 -1.78
N PHE A 42 15.65 -3.90 -3.05
CA PHE A 42 16.56 -4.99 -3.45
C PHE A 42 17.98 -4.77 -2.95
N TYR A 43 18.43 -3.52 -2.81
CA TYR A 43 19.71 -3.24 -2.19
C TYR A 43 19.74 -3.72 -0.73
N LEU A 44 18.77 -3.31 0.09
CA LEU A 44 18.69 -3.75 1.50
C LEU A 44 18.49 -5.25 1.63
N LEU A 45 17.72 -5.84 0.71
CA LEU A 45 17.47 -7.29 0.66
C LEU A 45 18.77 -8.09 0.45
N LYS A 46 19.67 -7.60 -0.42
CA LYS A 46 20.93 -8.28 -0.75
C LYS A 46 22.11 -7.88 0.14
N HIS A 47 22.01 -6.73 0.80
CA HIS A 47 23.07 -6.14 1.61
C HIS A 47 22.53 -5.72 2.99
N PRO A 48 22.11 -6.66 3.85
CA PRO A 48 21.63 -6.35 5.19
C PRO A 48 22.75 -5.70 6.00
N ALA A 49 22.46 -4.55 6.64
CA ALA A 49 23.44 -3.81 7.42
C ALA A 49 23.76 -4.46 8.78
N HIS A 50 22.87 -5.34 9.27
CA HIS A 50 22.98 -6.04 10.55
C HIS A 50 22.63 -7.53 10.38
N PRO A 51 22.92 -8.39 11.39
CA PRO A 51 22.52 -9.79 11.36
C PRO A 51 21.00 -9.95 11.19
N ILE A 52 20.61 -10.86 10.31
CA ILE A 52 19.20 -11.13 10.01
C ILE A 52 18.53 -11.82 11.20
N THR A 53 17.41 -11.25 11.67
CA THR A 53 16.56 -11.86 12.69
C THR A 53 15.45 -12.68 12.04
N VAL A 54 15.34 -13.96 12.38
CA VAL A 54 14.22 -14.80 11.89
C VAL A 54 12.96 -14.48 12.69
N MET A 55 11.89 -14.13 12.00
CA MET A 55 10.61 -13.80 12.62
C MET A 55 9.93 -15.04 13.21
N PRO A 56 9.33 -14.96 14.40
CA PRO A 56 8.70 -16.11 15.03
C PRO A 56 7.43 -16.53 14.27
N ARG A 57 7.22 -17.84 14.10
CA ARG A 57 5.92 -18.36 13.65
C ARG A 57 4.93 -18.34 14.80
N THR A 58 3.70 -17.96 14.49
CA THR A 58 2.56 -17.99 15.41
C THR A 58 1.62 -19.14 15.04
N TRP A 59 0.59 -19.38 15.87
CA TRP A 59 -0.44 -20.36 15.57
C TRP A 59 -1.26 -20.00 14.32
N LEU A 60 -1.42 -18.71 13.99
CA LEU A 60 -2.11 -18.26 12.78
C LEU A 60 -1.42 -18.75 11.50
N ASP A 61 -0.08 -18.78 11.51
CA ASP A 61 0.72 -19.26 10.38
C ASP A 61 0.52 -20.76 10.10
N SER A 62 0.10 -21.52 11.11
CA SER A 62 -0.19 -22.95 10.97
C SER A 62 -1.56 -23.23 10.36
N LEU A 63 -2.49 -22.27 10.41
CA LEU A 63 -3.82 -22.41 9.83
C LEU A 63 -3.81 -22.29 8.30
N ILE A 64 -2.78 -21.66 7.74
CA ILE A 64 -2.69 -21.37 6.31
C ILE A 64 -1.59 -22.25 5.69
N GLY A 65 -2.06 -23.22 4.90
CA GLY A 65 -1.19 -24.08 4.10
C GLY A 65 -0.42 -23.28 3.04
N PHE A 66 0.67 -23.86 2.56
CA PHE A 66 1.34 -23.34 1.37
C PHE A 66 0.43 -23.56 0.15
N GLU A 67 0.11 -22.49 -0.58
CA GLU A 67 -0.72 -22.51 -1.78
C GLU A 67 -0.05 -21.70 -2.89
N PRO A 68 0.63 -22.35 -3.85
CA PRO A 68 1.35 -21.67 -4.93
C PRO A 68 0.40 -20.92 -5.89
N MET A 69 -0.88 -21.32 -5.99
CA MET A 69 -1.87 -20.61 -6.81
C MET A 69 -2.28 -19.26 -6.20
N ALA A 70 -1.82 -18.93 -5.00
CA ALA A 70 -1.97 -17.59 -4.43
C ALA A 70 -0.98 -16.58 -5.05
N LEU A 71 0.02 -17.03 -5.81
CA LEU A 71 1.03 -16.16 -6.42
C LEU A 71 0.44 -15.06 -7.33
N PRO A 72 -0.52 -15.32 -8.24
CA PRO A 72 -1.12 -14.25 -9.03
C PRO A 72 -1.85 -13.21 -8.18
N VAL A 73 -2.45 -13.62 -7.05
CA VAL A 73 -3.09 -12.71 -6.10
C VAL A 73 -2.05 -11.85 -5.39
N TYR A 74 -0.92 -12.45 -4.98
CA TYR A 74 0.23 -11.71 -4.46
C TYR A 74 0.75 -10.67 -5.47
N LEU A 75 0.95 -11.07 -6.72
CA LEU A 75 1.38 -10.17 -7.79
C LEU A 75 0.30 -9.17 -8.22
N SER A 76 -0.96 -9.35 -7.82
CA SER A 76 -2.01 -8.36 -8.12
C SER A 76 -1.83 -7.05 -7.37
N LEU A 77 -0.99 -7.01 -6.33
CA LEU A 77 -0.64 -5.79 -5.59
C LEU A 77 -0.21 -4.65 -6.52
N TRP A 78 0.58 -4.95 -7.54
CA TRP A 78 1.12 -3.96 -8.48
C TRP A 78 0.01 -3.16 -9.18
N VAL A 79 -1.05 -3.86 -9.58
CA VAL A 79 -2.25 -3.24 -10.13
C VAL A 79 -2.99 -2.48 -9.04
N TYR A 80 -3.15 -3.13 -7.88
CA TYR A 80 -3.95 -2.61 -6.76
C TYR A 80 -3.43 -1.27 -6.21
N VAL A 81 -2.12 -1.11 -6.00
CA VAL A 81 -1.51 0.14 -5.51
C VAL A 81 -1.60 1.30 -6.51
N SER A 82 -1.83 0.99 -7.79
CA SER A 82 -2.00 1.96 -8.87
C SER A 82 -3.42 2.49 -8.97
N LEU A 83 -4.41 1.83 -8.36
CA LEU A 83 -5.82 2.23 -8.44
C LEU A 83 -6.12 3.57 -7.73
N PRO A 84 -5.67 3.81 -6.48
CA PRO A 84 -5.89 5.11 -5.85
C PRO A 84 -5.34 6.30 -6.66
N PRO A 85 -4.06 6.34 -7.09
CA PRO A 85 -3.55 7.47 -7.85
C PRO A 85 -4.23 7.66 -9.21
N ALA A 86 -4.74 6.58 -9.82
CA ALA A 86 -5.56 6.69 -11.03
C ALA A 86 -6.84 7.51 -10.78
N LEU A 87 -7.44 7.40 -9.59
CA LEU A 87 -8.69 8.08 -9.20
C LEU A 87 -8.49 9.41 -8.46
N LEU A 88 -7.26 9.91 -8.30
CA LEU A 88 -7.01 11.24 -7.74
C LEU A 88 -7.20 12.32 -8.82
N ALA A 89 -7.92 13.37 -8.46
CA ALA A 89 -8.45 14.35 -9.41
C ALA A 89 -7.57 15.61 -9.56
N THR A 90 -6.71 15.90 -8.58
CA THR A 90 -5.86 17.10 -8.57
C THR A 90 -4.41 16.78 -8.22
N ARG A 91 -3.48 17.65 -8.61
CA ARG A 91 -2.05 17.51 -8.28
C ARG A 91 -1.80 17.55 -6.77
N GLN A 92 -2.51 18.37 -6.02
CA GLN A 92 -2.35 18.44 -4.56
C GLN A 92 -2.72 17.11 -3.90
N GLU A 93 -3.78 16.46 -4.37
CA GLU A 93 -4.18 15.12 -3.91
C GLU A 93 -3.11 14.08 -4.26
N LEU A 94 -2.57 14.13 -5.50
CA LEU A 94 -1.50 13.25 -5.94
C LEU A 94 -0.23 13.40 -5.09
N TYR A 95 0.21 14.63 -4.81
CA TYR A 95 1.38 14.87 -3.97
C TYR A 95 1.13 14.44 -2.52
N GLY A 96 -0.04 14.73 -1.95
CA GLY A 96 -0.38 14.30 -0.60
C GLY A 96 -0.39 12.77 -0.45
N TYR A 97 -1.00 12.07 -1.42
CA TYR A 97 -0.98 10.60 -1.47
C TYR A 97 0.43 10.06 -1.67
N GLY A 98 1.15 10.59 -2.66
CA GLY A 98 2.51 10.15 -3.00
C GLY A 98 3.49 10.36 -1.85
N MET A 99 3.40 11.48 -1.14
CA MET A 99 4.19 11.74 0.06
C MET A 99 3.85 10.74 1.17
N ALA A 100 2.57 10.50 1.44
CA ALA A 100 2.16 9.54 2.47
C ALA A 100 2.62 8.10 2.14
N MET A 101 2.42 7.65 0.90
CA MET A 101 2.91 6.35 0.43
C MET A 101 4.44 6.29 0.49
N GLY A 102 5.13 7.33 0.05
CA GLY A 102 6.59 7.40 0.08
C GLY A 102 7.16 7.36 1.48
N LEU A 103 6.56 8.08 2.44
CA LEU A 103 6.93 8.01 3.85
C LEU A 103 6.65 6.63 4.45
N THR A 104 5.57 5.96 4.03
CA THR A 104 5.26 4.58 4.45
C THR A 104 6.35 3.61 3.98
N CYS A 105 6.71 3.67 2.71
CA CYS A 105 7.79 2.87 2.14
C CYS A 105 9.14 3.19 2.79
N LEU A 106 9.46 4.47 3.00
CA LEU A 106 10.70 4.90 3.63
C LEU A 106 10.80 4.41 5.08
N ALA A 107 9.70 4.46 5.84
CA ALA A 107 9.65 3.94 7.20
C ALA A 107 9.94 2.43 7.23
N GLY A 108 9.33 1.64 6.33
CA GLY A 108 9.63 0.21 6.22
C GLY A 108 11.07 -0.07 5.82
N LEU A 109 11.60 0.65 4.82
CA LEU A 109 13.01 0.52 4.41
C LEU A 109 13.97 0.91 5.54
N ALA A 110 13.67 1.94 6.32
CA ALA A 110 14.46 2.32 7.48
C ALA A 110 14.45 1.25 8.57
N ILE A 111 13.30 0.61 8.81
CA ILE A 111 13.21 -0.53 9.73
C ILE A 111 14.04 -1.70 9.21
N PHE A 112 13.94 -2.06 7.92
CA PHE A 112 14.75 -3.12 7.34
C PHE A 112 16.25 -2.85 7.41
N TYR A 113 16.66 -1.58 7.27
CA TYR A 113 18.05 -1.19 7.43
C TYR A 113 18.55 -1.41 8.85
N VAL A 114 17.81 -0.95 9.87
CA VAL A 114 18.22 -1.03 11.29
C VAL A 114 18.01 -2.43 11.88
N TRP A 115 16.96 -3.13 11.44
CA TRP A 115 16.57 -4.44 11.90
C TRP A 115 16.18 -5.32 10.71
N PRO A 116 17.17 -5.93 10.03
CA PRO A 116 16.92 -6.85 8.92
C PRO A 116 16.28 -8.13 9.45
N THR A 117 15.20 -8.55 8.79
CA THR A 117 14.37 -9.66 9.27
C THR A 117 13.99 -10.62 8.14
N ALA A 118 13.82 -11.90 8.49
CA ALA A 118 13.53 -12.99 7.57
C ALA A 118 12.26 -13.75 7.97
N ALA A 119 11.47 -14.17 6.98
CA ALA A 119 10.50 -15.22 7.19
C ALA A 119 11.22 -16.57 7.42
N PRO A 120 10.73 -17.44 8.31
CA PRO A 120 11.34 -18.75 8.55
C PRO A 120 11.32 -19.61 7.30
N ALA A 121 12.44 -20.25 7.00
CA ALA A 121 12.57 -21.16 5.86
C ALA A 121 11.39 -22.16 5.81
N ALA A 122 10.78 -22.27 4.64
CA ALA A 122 9.74 -23.25 4.40
C ALA A 122 10.37 -24.57 3.95
N ASP A 123 9.96 -25.66 4.60
CA ASP A 123 10.33 -27.03 4.23
C ASP A 123 9.52 -27.46 3.00
N ILE A 124 9.90 -26.94 1.83
CA ILE A 124 9.22 -27.15 0.54
C ILE A 124 10.27 -27.57 -0.48
N ASP A 125 9.95 -28.64 -1.23
CA ASP A 125 10.72 -29.01 -2.43
C ASP A 125 10.38 -28.06 -3.58
N TRP A 126 11.15 -26.98 -3.69
CA TRP A 126 10.96 -25.91 -4.66
C TRP A 126 11.16 -26.34 -6.11
N SER A 127 11.81 -27.48 -6.37
CA SER A 127 11.95 -28.02 -7.73
C SER A 127 10.59 -28.31 -8.39
N ARG A 128 9.56 -28.55 -7.56
CA ARG A 128 8.18 -28.82 -7.98
C ARG A 128 7.38 -27.57 -8.33
N TYR A 129 7.91 -26.37 -8.01
CA TYR A 129 7.20 -25.10 -8.17
C TYR A 129 8.07 -24.06 -8.90
N PRO A 130 8.40 -24.26 -10.19
CA PRO A 130 9.30 -23.39 -10.92
C PRO A 130 8.83 -21.93 -11.00
N GLN A 131 7.51 -21.70 -11.00
CA GLN A 131 6.90 -20.37 -10.93
C GLN A 131 7.23 -19.61 -9.64
N MET A 132 7.56 -20.32 -8.56
CA MET A 132 7.94 -19.74 -7.27
C MET A 132 9.45 -19.49 -7.16
N LEU A 133 10.27 -20.01 -8.09
CA LEU A 133 11.72 -19.81 -8.07
C LEU A 133 12.10 -18.33 -8.18
N PHE A 134 11.34 -17.54 -8.94
CA PHE A 134 11.56 -16.10 -9.01
C PHE A 134 11.45 -15.43 -7.64
N LEU A 135 10.37 -15.73 -6.89
CA LEU A 135 10.21 -15.22 -5.53
C LEU A 135 11.34 -15.71 -4.62
N LYS A 136 11.63 -17.02 -4.61
CA LYS A 136 12.69 -17.60 -3.77
C LYS A 136 14.07 -17.00 -4.04
N ASN A 137 14.43 -16.80 -5.31
CA ASN A 137 15.74 -16.25 -5.69
C ASN A 137 15.87 -14.76 -5.34
N MET A 138 14.74 -14.10 -5.09
CA MET A 138 14.71 -12.73 -4.57
C MET A 138 14.63 -12.72 -3.03
N ASP A 139 14.00 -13.72 -2.40
CA ASP A 139 13.68 -13.83 -0.97
C ASP A 139 14.78 -14.40 -0.04
N ALA A 140 16.07 -14.23 -0.37
CA ALA A 140 17.11 -14.37 0.66
C ALA A 140 16.98 -13.17 1.63
N SER A 141 16.12 -13.33 2.63
CA SER A 141 15.28 -12.28 3.22
C SER A 141 15.96 -11.45 4.33
N GLY A 142 16.21 -10.17 4.04
CA GLY A 142 16.44 -9.12 5.07
C GLY A 142 15.26 -8.17 5.30
N ASN A 143 14.16 -8.31 4.53
CA ASN A 143 13.08 -7.32 4.45
C ASN A 143 11.69 -7.88 4.85
N ALA A 144 11.60 -8.73 5.89
CA ALA A 144 10.34 -9.39 6.24
C ALA A 144 9.37 -8.49 7.03
N CYS A 145 9.78 -7.98 8.18
CA CYS A 145 8.94 -7.24 9.13
C CYS A 145 9.32 -5.74 9.17
N PRO A 146 8.37 -4.81 8.97
CA PRO A 146 6.96 -5.02 8.64
C PRO A 146 6.75 -5.46 7.18
N SER A 147 5.68 -6.20 6.89
CA SER A 147 5.36 -6.52 5.49
C SER A 147 4.95 -5.27 4.72
N LEU A 148 5.86 -4.75 3.88
CA LEU A 148 5.55 -3.62 3.00
C LEU A 148 4.50 -3.97 1.95
N HIS A 149 4.39 -5.24 1.58
CA HIS A 149 3.33 -5.75 0.71
C HIS A 149 1.95 -5.51 1.34
N VAL A 150 1.80 -5.88 2.61
CA VAL A 150 0.57 -5.67 3.39
C VAL A 150 0.34 -4.19 3.68
N ALA A 151 1.39 -3.45 4.08
CA ALA A 151 1.27 -2.04 4.41
C ALA A 151 0.77 -1.22 3.22
N THR A 152 1.35 -1.43 2.04
CA THR A 152 0.94 -0.73 0.82
C THR A 152 -0.44 -1.18 0.33
N ALA A 153 -0.76 -2.48 0.41
CA ALA A 153 -2.10 -2.99 0.10
C ALA A 153 -3.17 -2.33 0.99
N PHE A 154 -2.99 -2.36 2.31
CA PHE A 154 -3.97 -1.84 3.25
C PHE A 154 -4.10 -0.31 3.15
N PHE A 155 -2.97 0.39 2.99
CA PHE A 155 -2.98 1.84 2.72
C PHE A 155 -3.78 2.17 1.45
N SER A 156 -3.53 1.45 0.35
CA SER A 156 -4.25 1.63 -0.91
C SER A 156 -5.72 1.26 -0.78
N ALA A 157 -6.07 0.23 -0.01
CA ALA A 157 -7.46 -0.17 0.25
C ALA A 157 -8.25 0.94 0.95
N VAL A 158 -7.69 1.56 1.98
CA VAL A 158 -8.33 2.65 2.73
C VAL A 158 -8.52 3.88 1.83
N TRP A 159 -7.48 4.26 1.07
CA TRP A 159 -7.58 5.37 0.12
C TRP A 159 -8.57 5.10 -1.01
N LEU A 160 -8.56 3.90 -1.59
CA LEU A 160 -9.50 3.52 -2.64
C LEU A 160 -10.94 3.50 -2.12
N HIS A 161 -11.16 3.01 -0.90
CA HIS A 161 -12.46 3.07 -0.24
C HIS A 161 -12.95 4.51 -0.09
N TYR A 162 -12.09 5.41 0.38
CA TYR A 162 -12.38 6.84 0.49
C TYR A 162 -12.76 7.45 -0.87
N LEU A 163 -11.99 7.16 -1.93
CA LEU A 163 -12.23 7.70 -3.27
C LEU A 163 -13.53 7.16 -3.88
N LEU A 164 -13.81 5.87 -3.74
CA LEU A 164 -15.06 5.26 -4.22
C LEU A 164 -16.28 5.86 -3.51
N ARG A 165 -16.21 6.08 -2.19
CA ARG A 165 -17.26 6.79 -1.43
C ARG A 165 -17.46 8.22 -1.92
N ARG A 166 -16.36 8.96 -2.13
CA ARG A 166 -16.38 10.34 -2.64
C ARG A 166 -17.03 10.44 -4.02
N LEU A 167 -16.83 9.44 -4.87
CA LEU A 167 -17.44 9.36 -6.21
C LEU A 167 -18.92 8.91 -6.18
N GLY A 168 -19.49 8.63 -5.00
CA GLY A 168 -20.86 8.14 -4.87
C GLY A 168 -21.04 6.70 -5.36
N SER A 169 -19.98 5.88 -5.26
CA SER A 169 -20.03 4.47 -5.65
C SER A 169 -20.98 3.66 -4.74
N PRO A 170 -21.73 2.67 -5.28
CA PRO A 170 -22.56 1.77 -4.48
C PRO A 170 -21.71 0.87 -3.56
N TRP A 171 -22.34 -0.03 -2.82
CA TRP A 171 -21.64 -0.86 -1.83
C TRP A 171 -20.71 -1.93 -2.44
N TRP A 172 -21.02 -2.45 -3.64
CA TRP A 172 -20.30 -3.60 -4.19
C TRP A 172 -18.84 -3.30 -4.59
N PRO A 173 -18.43 -2.14 -5.14
CA PRO A 173 -17.02 -1.85 -5.41
C PRO A 173 -16.22 -1.71 -4.11
N LEU A 174 -16.86 -1.26 -3.03
CA LEU A 174 -16.25 -1.20 -1.70
C LEU A 174 -16.02 -2.60 -1.14
N LEU A 175 -16.96 -3.53 -1.35
CA LEU A 175 -16.79 -4.93 -0.98
C LEU A 175 -15.65 -5.55 -1.80
N ILE A 176 -15.63 -5.37 -3.12
CA ILE A 176 -14.55 -5.88 -3.99
C ILE A 176 -13.19 -5.35 -3.51
N ASN A 177 -13.11 -4.05 -3.19
CA ASN A 177 -11.90 -3.45 -2.65
C ASN A 177 -11.43 -4.13 -1.35
N GLY A 178 -12.36 -4.36 -0.39
CA GLY A 178 -12.04 -5.05 0.86
C GLY A 178 -11.62 -6.51 0.66
N VAL A 179 -12.33 -7.25 -0.20
CA VAL A 179 -12.03 -8.64 -0.53
C VAL A 179 -10.67 -8.76 -1.22
N TRP A 180 -10.35 -7.86 -2.16
CA TRP A 180 -9.06 -7.85 -2.85
C TRP A 180 -7.92 -7.58 -1.88
N CYS A 181 -8.05 -6.57 -1.00
CA CYS A 181 -7.07 -6.32 0.05
C CYS A 181 -6.86 -7.55 0.94
N GLY A 182 -7.96 -8.17 1.40
CA GLY A 182 -7.90 -9.38 2.22
C GLY A 182 -7.24 -10.55 1.50
N ALA A 183 -7.49 -10.71 0.20
CA ALA A 183 -6.88 -11.75 -0.62
C ALA A 183 -5.37 -11.53 -0.81
N ILE A 184 -4.91 -10.28 -0.94
CA ILE A 184 -3.48 -9.93 -0.96
C ILE A 184 -2.83 -10.24 0.39
N VAL A 185 -3.46 -9.88 1.52
CA VAL A 185 -2.93 -10.21 2.86
C VAL A 185 -2.88 -11.72 3.08
N TYR A 186 -3.89 -12.45 2.65
CA TYR A 186 -3.90 -13.91 2.69
C TYR A 186 -2.76 -14.50 1.85
N SER A 187 -2.55 -13.97 0.63
CA SER A 187 -1.58 -14.53 -0.30
C SER A 187 -0.15 -14.41 0.22
N THR A 188 0.17 -13.42 1.07
CA THR A 188 1.51 -13.31 1.67
C THR A 188 1.84 -14.46 2.61
N LEU A 189 0.85 -14.98 3.36
CA LEU A 189 1.00 -16.19 4.20
C LEU A 189 1.02 -17.44 3.34
N ALA A 190 0.07 -17.54 2.41
CA ALA A 190 -0.10 -18.72 1.57
C ALA A 190 1.12 -19.00 0.67
N THR A 191 1.82 -17.95 0.25
CA THR A 191 3.08 -18.05 -0.53
C THR A 191 4.33 -18.18 0.35
N ARG A 192 4.18 -18.15 1.68
CA ARG A 192 5.27 -18.22 2.68
C ARG A 192 6.30 -17.09 2.55
N GLN A 193 5.87 -15.94 2.04
CA GLN A 193 6.69 -14.73 1.93
C GLN A 193 6.76 -13.98 3.26
N HIS A 194 5.70 -14.07 4.05
CA HIS A 194 5.59 -13.42 5.36
C HIS A 194 4.96 -14.34 6.39
N VAL A 195 5.16 -14.02 7.67
CA VAL A 195 4.41 -14.59 8.81
C VAL A 195 3.41 -13.59 9.39
N ALA A 196 2.54 -14.04 10.28
CA ALA A 196 1.47 -13.23 10.86
C ALA A 196 1.98 -11.96 11.57
N VAL A 197 3.15 -12.03 12.21
CA VAL A 197 3.78 -10.87 12.86
C VAL A 197 4.13 -9.78 11.85
N ASP A 198 4.67 -10.16 10.69
CA ASP A 198 5.00 -9.22 9.61
C ASP A 198 3.75 -8.51 9.09
N ILE A 199 2.65 -9.27 8.99
CA ILE A 199 1.34 -8.78 8.54
C ILE A 199 0.76 -7.80 9.53
N GLU A 200 0.77 -8.12 10.82
CA GLU A 200 0.28 -7.22 11.85
C GLU A 200 1.04 -5.89 11.83
N ALA A 201 2.37 -5.95 11.79
CA ALA A 201 3.21 -4.75 11.69
C ALA A 201 2.95 -3.97 10.38
N GLY A 202 2.73 -4.68 9.27
CA GLY A 202 2.33 -4.07 7.99
C GLY A 202 0.97 -3.38 8.04
N LEU A 203 -0.05 -4.01 8.63
CA LEU A 203 -1.38 -3.43 8.82
C LEU A 203 -1.33 -2.18 9.70
N LEU A 204 -0.55 -2.20 10.77
CA LEU A 204 -0.34 -1.05 11.65
C LEU A 204 0.33 0.11 10.90
N LEU A 205 1.43 -0.17 10.18
CA LEU A 205 2.16 0.84 9.42
C LEU A 205 1.28 1.48 8.33
N GLY A 206 0.66 0.65 7.49
CA GLY A 206 -0.20 1.11 6.39
C GLY A 206 -1.47 1.81 6.88
N GLY A 207 -2.09 1.28 7.94
CA GLY A 207 -3.29 1.85 8.55
C GLY A 207 -3.04 3.20 9.20
N LEU A 208 -1.94 3.34 9.95
CA LEU A 208 -1.53 4.61 10.56
C LEU A 208 -1.24 5.66 9.48
N ALA A 209 -0.50 5.31 8.45
CA ALA A 209 -0.20 6.22 7.36
C ALA A 209 -1.46 6.66 6.59
N ALA A 210 -2.39 5.74 6.33
CA ALA A 210 -3.66 6.05 5.68
C ALA A 210 -4.52 6.98 6.54
N TRP A 211 -4.61 6.69 7.85
CA TRP A 211 -5.34 7.53 8.80
C TRP A 211 -4.74 8.93 8.90
N LEU A 212 -3.43 9.06 9.08
CA LEU A 212 -2.74 10.36 9.17
C LEU A 212 -2.94 11.18 7.89
N SER A 213 -2.76 10.55 6.73
CA SER A 213 -2.87 11.24 5.44
C SER A 213 -4.30 11.72 5.14
N LEU A 214 -5.31 10.89 5.39
CA LEU A 214 -6.71 11.29 5.23
C LEU A 214 -7.14 12.33 6.29
N ARG A 215 -6.64 12.25 7.52
CA ARG A 215 -6.91 13.25 8.56
C ARG A 215 -6.29 14.60 8.22
N HIS A 216 -5.04 14.62 7.75
CA HIS A 216 -4.38 15.85 7.29
C HIS A 216 -5.18 16.50 6.15
N ARG A 217 -5.64 15.68 5.19
CA ARG A 217 -6.48 16.14 4.09
C ARG A 217 -7.83 16.71 4.54
N ALA A 218 -8.55 16.03 5.43
CA ALA A 218 -9.83 16.54 5.93
C ALA A 218 -9.66 17.91 6.60
N ARG A 219 -8.55 18.12 7.33
CA ARG A 219 -8.21 19.42 7.92
C ARG A 219 -7.93 20.48 6.87
N THR A 220 -7.18 20.16 5.82
CA THR A 220 -6.88 21.14 4.75
C THR A 220 -8.13 21.52 3.96
N GLU A 221 -9.05 20.58 3.72
CA GLU A 221 -10.34 20.85 3.08
C GLU A 221 -11.25 21.75 3.95
N VAL A 222 -11.26 21.56 5.28
CA VAL A 222 -12.01 22.43 6.20
C VAL A 222 -11.40 23.84 6.27
N ALA A 223 -10.08 23.95 6.40
CA ALA A 223 -9.40 25.26 6.45
C ALA A 223 -9.62 26.07 5.16
N ALA A 224 -9.51 25.42 4.00
CA ALA A 224 -9.77 26.04 2.70
C ALA A 224 -11.22 26.56 2.57
N LYS A 225 -12.21 25.78 3.06
CA LYS A 225 -13.63 26.22 3.06
C LYS A 225 -13.90 27.38 4.00
N ALA A 226 -13.17 27.46 5.12
CA ALA A 226 -13.37 28.48 6.13
C ALA A 226 -12.57 29.78 5.88
N GLY A 227 -11.79 29.86 4.79
CA GLY A 227 -10.92 31.01 4.49
C GLY A 227 -9.82 31.24 5.53
N LEU A 228 -9.57 30.26 6.41
CA LEU A 228 -8.60 30.34 7.48
C LEU A 228 -7.22 29.92 6.96
N PRO A 229 -6.14 30.68 7.24
CA PRO A 229 -4.79 30.21 6.96
C PRO A 229 -4.56 28.90 7.73
N LEU A 230 -3.98 27.90 7.05
CA LEU A 230 -3.62 26.62 7.65
C LEU A 230 -2.76 26.91 8.90
N ALA A 231 -3.25 26.50 10.08
CA ALA A 231 -2.45 26.57 11.29
C ALA A 231 -1.17 25.77 11.03
N ALA A 232 -0.02 26.47 11.11
CA ALA A 232 1.29 25.85 10.92
C ALA A 232 1.41 24.66 11.88
N ASP A 233 1.82 23.52 11.33
CA ASP A 233 2.09 22.32 12.11
C ASP A 233 3.15 22.66 13.19
N PRO A 234 2.88 22.48 14.49
CA PRO A 234 3.87 22.73 15.53
C PRO A 234 5.14 21.88 15.37
N ALA A 235 5.11 20.81 14.56
CA ALA A 235 6.30 20.03 14.21
C ALA A 235 7.34 20.80 13.37
N LEU A 236 6.97 21.90 12.70
CA LEU A 236 7.90 22.68 11.86
C LEU A 236 8.72 23.73 12.63
N HIS A 237 8.47 23.91 13.92
CA HIS A 237 9.25 24.81 14.79
C HIS A 237 10.40 24.14 15.55
N LEU A 238 10.53 22.81 15.46
CA LEU A 238 11.62 22.05 16.10
C LEU A 238 12.83 21.82 15.17
N LEU A 239 12.80 22.37 13.95
CA LEU A 239 13.90 22.30 12.97
C LEU A 239 14.35 23.69 12.49
N LYS A 240 14.32 24.68 13.38
CA LYS A 240 15.01 25.96 13.19
C LYS A 240 16.04 26.16 14.28
#